data_AF-E7NDD4-F1
#
_entry.id   AF-E7NDD4-F1
#
_cell.length_a   1.000
_cell.length_b   1.000
_cell.length_c   1.000
_cell.angle_alpha   90.00
_cell.angle_beta   90.00
_cell.angle_gamma   90.00
#
_symmetry.space_group_name_H-M   'P 1'
#
loop_
_entity.id
_entity.type
_entity.pdbx_description
1 polymer ?
#
loop_
_entity_poly.entity_id
_entity_poly.type
_entity_poly.pdbx_seq_one_letter_code
_entity_poly.pdbx_strand_id
1 'polypeptide(L)'
;MMTAALRTADVRVQVLGQTLVETAGAVDPERRSILTEAAICVALHPEGIRPAVLGTMLWPLGATADVVAGTVERLRAWLGHDAQGLPHLREDAEGRLVMGPGVVVDWDVLR
;
A
#
# COMPACT_ATOMS: atom_id res chain seq x y z
N MET A 1 -17.76 -2.40 -15.14
CA MET A 1 -16.41 -2.80 -15.58
C MET A 1 -15.37 -2.75 -14.44
N MET A 2 -15.40 -1.77 -13.52
CA MET A 2 -14.44 -1.69 -12.41
C MET A 2 -14.42 -2.91 -11.45
N THR A 3 -15.55 -3.59 -11.23
CA THR A 3 -15.58 -4.85 -10.45
C THR A 3 -14.78 -6.00 -11.09
N ALA A 4 -14.60 -5.99 -12.42
CA ALA A 4 -13.73 -6.95 -13.08
C ALA A 4 -12.25 -6.59 -12.86
N ALA A 5 -11.90 -5.30 -12.89
CA ALA A 5 -10.55 -4.81 -12.61
C ALA A 5 -10.10 -5.18 -11.19
N LEU A 6 -10.99 -5.07 -10.20
CA LEU A 6 -10.76 -5.56 -8.84
C LEU A 6 -10.41 -7.05 -8.78
N ARG A 7 -10.98 -7.90 -9.64
CA ARG A 7 -10.71 -9.36 -9.59
C ARG A 7 -9.41 -9.76 -10.26
N THR A 8 -8.92 -8.95 -11.20
CA THR A 8 -7.74 -9.24 -12.00
C THR A 8 -6.50 -8.46 -11.57
N ALA A 9 -6.62 -7.54 -10.61
CA ALA A 9 -5.49 -6.76 -10.13
C ALA A 9 -4.48 -7.62 -9.36
N ASP A 10 -3.20 -7.31 -9.56
CA ASP A 10 -2.08 -7.97 -8.88
C ASP A 10 -2.14 -7.73 -7.36
N VAL A 11 -2.53 -6.51 -6.99
CA VAL A 11 -2.76 -6.09 -5.60
C VAL A 11 -4.17 -5.54 -5.47
N ARG A 12 -4.93 -6.08 -4.51
CA ARG A 12 -6.30 -5.68 -4.23
C ARG A 12 -6.38 -5.12 -2.81
N VAL A 13 -6.73 -3.85 -2.70
CA VAL A 13 -6.91 -3.15 -1.41
C VAL A 13 -8.40 -3.02 -1.16
N GLN A 14 -8.88 -3.64 -0.08
CA GLN A 14 -10.26 -3.60 0.35
C GLN A 14 -10.39 -2.77 1.61
N VAL A 15 -11.17 -1.70 1.56
CA VAL A 15 -11.44 -0.81 2.69
C VAL A 15 -12.92 -0.81 3.09
N LEU A 16 -13.80 -1.36 2.26
CA LEU A 16 -15.23 -1.44 2.55
C LEU A 16 -15.54 -2.70 3.37
N GLY A 17 -15.72 -2.52 4.68
CA GLY A 17 -15.97 -3.61 5.61
C GLY A 17 -14.68 -4.04 6.31
N GLN A 18 -14.35 -5.34 6.25
CA GLN A 18 -13.09 -5.81 6.82
C GLN A 18 -11.94 -5.41 5.90
N THR A 19 -10.99 -4.63 6.44
CA THR A 19 -9.81 -4.20 5.70
C THR A 19 -8.92 -5.38 5.34
N LEU A 20 -8.58 -5.51 4.06
CA LEU A 20 -7.76 -6.60 3.54
C LEU A 20 -6.90 -6.12 2.37
N VAL A 21 -5.67 -6.63 2.29
CA VAL A 21 -4.81 -6.47 1.11
C VAL A 21 -4.46 -7.85 0.57
N GLU A 22 -4.92 -8.16 -0.63
CA GLU A 22 -4.58 -9.40 -1.32
C GLU A 22 -3.46 -9.14 -2.33
N THR A 23 -2.36 -9.89 -2.23
CA THR A 23 -1.18 -9.84 -3.11
C THR A 23 -0.53 -11.23 -3.12
N ALA A 24 0.28 -11.52 -4.13
CA ALA A 24 1.07 -12.76 -4.20
C ALA A 24 2.22 -12.80 -3.18
N GLY A 25 2.63 -11.65 -2.61
CA GLY A 25 3.74 -11.59 -1.67
C GLY A 25 3.42 -12.22 -0.32
N ALA A 26 4.39 -12.96 0.21
CA ALA A 26 4.35 -13.48 1.58
C ALA A 26 4.70 -12.38 2.58
N VAL A 27 4.10 -12.45 3.76
CA VAL A 27 4.38 -11.53 4.86
C VAL A 27 4.32 -12.27 6.19
N ASP A 28 5.21 -11.89 7.08
CA ASP A 28 5.18 -12.30 8.48
C ASP A 28 3.80 -11.96 9.09
N PRO A 29 3.06 -12.94 9.65
CA PRO A 29 1.77 -12.71 10.28
C PRO A 29 1.79 -11.60 11.33
N GLU A 30 2.89 -11.44 12.09
CA GLU A 30 3.01 -10.39 13.11
C GLU A 30 3.05 -8.98 12.50
N ARG A 31 3.47 -8.87 11.23
CA ARG A 31 3.60 -7.59 10.51
C ARG A 31 2.42 -7.33 9.58
N ARG A 32 1.53 -8.30 9.40
CA ARG A 32 0.39 -8.22 8.48
C ARG A 32 -0.51 -7.03 8.77
N SER A 33 -0.83 -6.77 10.05
CA SER A 33 -1.74 -5.68 10.43
C SER A 33 -1.18 -4.32 10.02
N ILE A 34 0.01 -3.96 10.52
CA ILE A 34 0.60 -2.64 10.26
C ILE A 34 0.90 -2.40 8.79
N LEU A 35 1.26 -3.45 8.04
CA LEU A 35 1.48 -3.33 6.60
C LEU A 35 0.16 -3.17 5.83
N THR A 36 -0.93 -3.81 6.29
CA THR A 36 -2.27 -3.62 5.71
C THR A 36 -2.72 -2.17 5.88
N GLU A 37 -2.55 -1.60 7.07
CA GLU A 37 -2.83 -0.18 7.32
C GLU A 37 -1.96 0.73 6.45
N ALA A 38 -0.65 0.43 6.35
CA ALA A 38 0.27 1.22 5.53
C ALA A 38 -0.12 1.21 4.04
N ALA A 39 -0.52 0.05 3.51
CA ALA A 39 -1.01 -0.07 2.14
C ALA A 39 -2.28 0.77 1.93
N ILE A 40 -3.23 0.70 2.86
CA ILE A 40 -4.48 1.46 2.80
C ILE A 40 -4.22 2.97 2.86
N CYS A 41 -3.35 3.41 3.77
CA CYS A 41 -2.95 4.82 3.86
C CYS A 41 -2.39 5.31 2.51
N VAL A 42 -1.45 4.60 1.89
CA VAL A 42 -0.91 5.03 0.59
C VAL A 42 -1.99 4.97 -0.49
N ALA A 43 -2.82 3.93 -0.52
CA ALA A 43 -3.82 3.73 -1.58
C ALA A 43 -4.96 4.76 -1.55
N LEU A 44 -5.35 5.25 -0.37
CA LEU A 44 -6.37 6.29 -0.22
C LEU A 44 -5.87 7.71 -0.52
N HIS A 45 -4.58 7.88 -0.83
CA HIS A 45 -3.96 9.15 -1.20
C HIS A 45 -3.32 9.02 -2.59
N PRO A 46 -4.12 9.09 -3.68
CA PRO A 46 -3.63 8.88 -5.04
C PRO A 46 -2.58 9.91 -5.50
N GLU A 47 -2.56 11.09 -4.89
CA GLU A 47 -1.51 12.11 -5.06
C GLU A 47 -0.18 11.77 -4.39
N GLY A 48 -0.17 10.73 -3.55
CA GLY A 48 0.98 10.21 -2.84
C GLY A 48 1.18 10.83 -1.46
N ILE A 49 1.87 10.09 -0.58
CA ILE A 49 2.19 10.51 0.79
C ILE A 49 3.69 10.46 1.05
N ARG A 50 4.24 11.48 1.71
CA ARG A 50 5.64 11.42 2.17
C ARG A 50 5.79 10.35 3.26
N PRO A 51 6.89 9.59 3.30
CA PRO A 51 7.12 8.57 4.33
C PRO A 51 6.91 9.08 5.77
N ALA A 52 7.33 10.30 6.07
CA ALA A 52 7.12 10.91 7.38
C ALA A 52 5.62 11.07 7.74
N VAL A 53 4.78 11.44 6.76
CA VAL A 53 3.32 11.57 6.95
C VAL A 53 2.71 10.20 7.18
N LEU A 54 3.11 9.19 6.41
CA LEU A 54 2.73 7.79 6.66
C LEU A 54 3.09 7.37 8.09
N GLY A 55 4.30 7.71 8.55
CA GLY A 55 4.74 7.45 9.91
C GLY A 55 3.82 8.06 10.97
N THR A 56 3.38 9.31 10.79
CA THR A 56 2.42 9.96 11.73
C THR A 56 1.03 9.33 11.71
N MET A 57 0.60 8.76 10.59
CA MET A 57 -0.69 8.06 10.48
C MET A 57 -0.64 6.70 11.20
N LEU A 58 0.44 5.94 11.00
CA LEU A 58 0.63 4.60 11.56
C LEU A 58 0.99 4.61 13.05
N TRP A 59 1.78 5.60 13.48
CA TRP A 59 2.18 5.77 14.87
C TRP A 59 1.89 7.21 15.32
N PRO A 60 0.64 7.50 15.75
CA PRO A 60 0.26 8.83 16.22
C PRO A 60 1.11 9.33 17.42
N LEU A 61 1.67 8.40 18.20
CA LEU A 61 2.56 8.70 19.32
C LEU A 61 4.04 8.82 18.92
N GLY A 62 4.34 8.72 17.63
CA GLY A 62 5.67 8.84 17.05
C GLY A 62 6.35 7.49 16.77
N ALA A 63 7.15 7.49 15.71
CA ALA A 63 8.09 6.45 15.35
C ALA A 63 9.39 7.11 14.86
N THR A 64 10.52 6.42 15.00
CA THR A 64 11.78 6.89 14.41
C THR A 64 11.73 6.78 12.88
N ALA A 65 12.55 7.57 12.19
CA ALA A 65 12.66 7.50 10.73
C ALA A 65 13.03 6.08 10.25
N ASP A 66 13.87 5.36 10.98
CA ASP A 66 14.28 3.98 10.65
C ASP A 66 13.11 2.99 10.74
N VAL A 67 12.21 3.15 11.72
CA VAL A 67 11.01 2.31 11.84
C VAL A 67 10.07 2.55 10.65
N VAL A 68 9.91 3.80 10.24
CA VAL A 68 9.11 4.16 9.06
C VAL A 68 9.75 3.59 7.79
N ALA A 69 11.04 3.85 7.56
CA ALA A 69 11.77 3.37 6.39
C ALA A 69 11.72 1.84 6.28
N GLY A 70 12.00 1.14 7.38
CA GLY A 70 11.94 -0.33 7.41
C GLY A 70 10.52 -0.89 7.23
N THR A 71 9.47 -0.11 7.54
CA THR A 71 8.09 -0.49 7.24
C THR A 71 7.75 -0.28 5.78
N VAL A 72 8.21 0.83 5.18
CA VAL A 72 8.06 1.10 3.74
C VAL A 72 8.77 0.02 2.91
N GLU A 73 9.97 -0.39 3.29
CA GLU A 73 10.71 -1.44 2.58
C GLU A 73 9.99 -2.79 2.66
N ARG A 74 9.51 -3.18 3.86
CA ARG A 74 8.69 -4.38 4.03
C ARG A 74 7.38 -4.31 3.26
N LEU A 75 6.75 -3.14 3.20
CA LEU A 75 5.54 -2.93 2.41
C LEU A 75 5.83 -3.13 0.93
N ARG A 76 6.91 -2.54 0.41
CA ARG A 76 7.33 -2.71 -0.98
C ARG A 76 7.61 -4.18 -1.31
N ALA A 77 8.33 -4.88 -0.44
CA ALA A 77 8.62 -6.31 -0.60
C ALA A 77 7.35 -7.17 -0.58
N TRP A 78 6.43 -6.87 0.34
CA TRP A 78 5.18 -7.62 0.45
C TRP A 78 4.23 -7.35 -0.72
N LEU A 79 4.10 -6.11 -1.19
CA LEU A 79 3.26 -5.80 -2.34
C LEU A 79 3.84 -6.38 -3.63
N GLY A 80 5.16 -6.44 -3.76
CA GLY A 80 5.86 -7.06 -4.88
C GLY A 80 6.00 -6.13 -6.10
N HIS A 81 6.10 -6.74 -7.27
CA HIS A 81 6.34 -6.08 -8.55
C HIS A 81 5.29 -6.50 -9.58
N ASP A 82 5.00 -5.60 -10.51
CA ASP A 82 4.15 -5.89 -11.66
C ASP A 82 4.85 -6.81 -12.68
N ALA A 83 4.13 -7.18 -13.74
CA ALA A 83 4.64 -8.05 -14.81
C ALA A 83 5.87 -7.49 -15.54
N GLN A 84 6.12 -6.18 -15.43
CA GLN A 84 7.26 -5.48 -16.00
C GLN A 84 8.43 -5.38 -15.01
N GLY A 85 8.28 -5.94 -13.82
CA GLY A 85 9.30 -5.91 -12.76
C GLY A 85 9.38 -4.57 -12.02
N LEU A 86 8.39 -3.69 -12.15
CA LEU A 86 8.35 -2.42 -11.43
C LEU A 86 7.60 -2.60 -10.10
N PRO A 87 8.05 -1.98 -9.01
CA PRO A 87 7.42 -2.17 -7.71
C PRO A 87 5.99 -1.60 -7.68
N HIS A 88 5.08 -2.28 -6.99
CA HIS A 88 3.73 -1.77 -6.75
C HIS A 88 3.70 -0.58 -5.79
N LEU A 89 4.69 -0.47 -4.88
CA LEU A 89 4.92 0.72 -4.07
C LEU A 89 6.12 1.51 -4.63
N ARG A 90 5.83 2.65 -5.23
CA ARG A 90 6.83 3.51 -5.89
C ARG A 90 7.08 4.75 -5.06
N GLU A 91 8.15 5.44 -5.38
CA GLU A 91 8.43 6.80 -4.91
C GLU A 91 8.43 7.72 -6.13
N ASP A 92 7.69 8.83 -6.07
CA ASP A 92 7.68 9.82 -7.14
C ASP A 92 8.86 10.80 -7.03
N ALA A 93 8.94 11.75 -7.98
CA ALA A 93 10.05 12.71 -8.05
C ALA A 93 10.14 13.64 -6.82
N GLU A 94 9.06 13.78 -6.05
CA GLU A 94 8.99 14.59 -4.84
C GLU A 94 9.16 13.78 -3.55
N GLY A 95 9.49 12.49 -3.65
CA GLY A 95 9.70 11.61 -2.50
C GLY A 95 8.40 11.13 -1.85
N ARG A 96 7.27 11.16 -2.58
CA ARG A 96 5.99 10.61 -2.09
C ARG A 96 5.84 9.16 -2.50
N LEU A 97 5.35 8.36 -1.58
CA LEU A 97 4.92 6.99 -1.82
C LEU A 97 3.62 7.00 -2.61
N VAL A 98 3.60 6.29 -3.73
CA VAL A 98 2.43 6.15 -4.62
C VAL A 98 2.23 4.69 -5.01
N MET A 99 0.97 4.30 -5.19
CA MET A 99 0.64 2.98 -5.73
C MET A 99 0.85 2.93 -7.24
N GLY A 100 1.41 1.81 -7.72
CA GLY A 100 1.52 1.51 -9.14
C GLY A 100 0.18 1.09 -9.76
N PRO A 101 0.11 1.02 -11.10
CA PRO A 101 -1.13 0.77 -11.83
C PRO A 101 -1.76 -0.62 -11.60
N GLY A 102 -1.00 -1.58 -11.07
CA GLY A 102 -1.49 -2.92 -10.71
C GLY A 102 -2.21 -3.01 -9.36
N VAL A 103 -2.34 -1.89 -8.64
CA VAL A 103 -3.03 -1.82 -7.34
C VAL A 103 -4.42 -1.22 -7.55
N VAL A 104 -5.46 -1.92 -7.09
CA VAL A 104 -6.85 -1.46 -7.18
C VAL A 104 -7.48 -1.39 -5.79
N VAL A 105 -8.15 -0.28 -5.49
CA VAL A 105 -8.93 -0.09 -4.26
C VAL A 105 -10.41 -0.34 -4.53
N ASP A 106 -11.10 -1.06 -3.66
CA ASP A 106 -12.55 -1.29 -3.79
C ASP A 106 -13.38 0.00 -3.73
N TRP A 107 -12.92 0.99 -2.95
CA TRP A 107 -13.49 2.34 -2.91
C TRP A 107 -13.47 3.02 -4.28
N ASP A 108 -12.40 2.85 -5.05
CA ASP A 108 -12.28 3.44 -6.39
C ASP A 108 -13.22 2.80 -7.42
N VAL A 109 -13.90 1.71 -7.08
CA VAL A 109 -14.93 1.09 -7.93
C VAL A 109 -16.31 1.74 -7.75
N LEU A 110 -16.49 2.54 -6.69
CA LEU A 110 -17.75 3.22 -6.41
C LEU A 110 -17.77 4.70 -6.81
N ARG A 111 -16.60 5.27 -7.12
CA ARG A 111 -16.43 6.68 -7.53
C ARG A 111 -16.71 6.93 -9.01
#